data_AF-A0A2G9V0A5-F1
#
_entry.id   AF-A0A2G9V0A5-F1
#
_cell.length_a   1.000
_cell.length_b   1.000
_cell.length_c   1.000
_cell.angle_alpha   90.00
_cell.angle_beta   90.00
_cell.angle_gamma   90.00
#
_symmetry.space_group_name_H-M   'P 1'
#
loop_
_entity.id
_entity.type
_entity.pdbx_description
1 polymer ?
#
loop_
_entity_poly.entity_id
_entity_poly.type
_entity_poly.pdbx_seq_one_letter_code
_entity_poly.pdbx_strand_id
1 'polypeptide(L)' 'MAWATTKYLGCAVSQNCGDMWYAACHYSPGGNIVNRRVYEIGKPCSNCPVGFFCDSTLLCEANTRF' A
#
# COMPACT_ATOMS: atom_id res chain seq x y z
N MET A 1 -2.58 -4.94 -0.83
CA MET A 1 -1.89 -4.77 -2.12
C MET A 1 -2.36 -3.52 -2.86
N ALA A 2 -3.58 -3.44 -3.42
CA ALA A 2 -4.01 -2.27 -4.21
C ALA A 2 -4.80 -1.19 -3.44
N TRP A 3 -4.92 -1.32 -2.12
CA TRP A 3 -5.76 -0.42 -1.32
C TRP A 3 -5.12 0.97 -1.22
N ALA A 4 -5.76 2.00 -1.78
CA ALA A 4 -5.14 3.31 -2.02
C ALA A 4 -4.67 4.03 -0.74
N THR A 5 -5.29 3.75 0.41
CA THR A 5 -4.90 4.36 1.69
C THR A 5 -3.86 3.54 2.45
N THR A 6 -3.52 2.32 2.00
CA THR A 6 -2.39 1.56 2.56
C THR A 6 -1.08 2.22 2.14
N LYS A 7 -0.23 2.54 3.12
CA LYS A 7 1.01 3.29 2.90
C LYS A 7 2.27 2.49 3.18
N TYR A 8 2.20 1.57 4.14
CA TYR A 8 3.33 0.81 4.65
C TYR A 8 3.09 -0.68 4.40
N LEU A 9 4.17 -1.36 4.05
CA LEU A 9 4.22 -2.81 3.84
C LEU A 9 5.44 -3.37 4.56
N GLY A 10 5.24 -4.44 5.31
CA GLY A 10 6.33 -5.25 5.87
C GLY A 10 6.09 -6.72 5.54
N CYS A 11 7.09 -7.40 5.01
CA CYS A 11 6.98 -8.81 4.61
C CYS A 11 8.08 -9.64 5.27
N ALA A 12 7.78 -10.92 5.49
CA ALA A 12 8.72 -11.91 5.99
C ALA A 12 8.50 -13.23 5.25
N VAL A 13 9.59 -13.98 5.10
CA VAL A 13 9.58 -15.34 4.56
C VAL A 13 10.21 -16.26 5.61
N SER A 14 9.51 -17.33 5.94
CA SER A 14 9.94 -18.35 6.90
C SER A 14 10.07 -19.70 6.20
N GLN A 15 11.19 -20.38 6.45
CA GLN A 15 11.39 -21.78 6.12
C GLN A 15 11.00 -22.71 7.28
N ASN A 16 10.66 -22.15 8.44
CA ASN A 16 10.34 -22.92 9.64
C ASN A 16 8.88 -23.40 9.64
N CYS A 17 8.44 -24.00 8.52
CA CYS A 17 7.09 -24.52 8.30
C CYS A 17 7.14 -25.90 7.64
N GLY A 18 8.03 -26.78 8.12
CA GLY A 18 8.26 -28.11 7.54
C GLY A 18 8.88 -28.00 6.14
N ASP A 19 8.30 -28.71 5.18
CA ASP A 19 8.76 -28.71 3.77
C ASP A 19 8.21 -27.52 2.95
N MET A 20 7.57 -26.54 3.59
CA MET A 20 6.95 -25.40 2.93
C MET A 20 7.63 -24.08 3.28
N TRP A 21 7.69 -23.22 2.27
CA TRP A 21 8.04 -21.81 2.45
C TRP A 21 6.78 -21.01 2.77
N TYR A 22 6.83 -20.25 3.86
CA TYR A 22 5.73 -19.39 4.27
C TYR A 22 6.10 -17.92 4.06
N ALA A 23 5.37 -17.23 3.21
CA ALA A 23 5.52 -15.79 2.99
C ALA A 23 4.30 -15.05 3.53
N ALA A 24 4.53 -14.04 4.37
CA ALA A 24 3.48 -13.19 4.92
C ALA A 24 3.85 -11.73 4.80
N CYS A 25 2.84 -10.90 4.53
CA CYS A 25 2.97 -9.46 4.44
C CYS A 25 1.88 -8.77 5.27
N HIS A 26 2.28 -7.77 6.04
CA HIS A 26 1.39 -6.87 6.75
C HIS A 26 1.31 -5.53 6.03
N TYR A 27 0.10 -4.98 5.96
CA TYR A 27 -0.24 -3.74 5.27
C TYR A 27 -0.81 -2.74 6.28
N SER A 28 -0.32 -1.50 6.27
CA SER A 28 -0.79 -0.45 7.18
C SER A 28 -0.94 0.91 6.47
N PRO A 29 -2.03 1.66 6.69
CA PRO A 29 -3.30 1.23 7.25
C PRO A 29 -3.88 0.00 6.55
N GLY A 30 -4.61 -0.83 7.29
CA GLY A 30 -5.27 -2.01 6.77
C GLY A 30 -6.39 -1.65 5.79
N GLY A 31 -6.56 -2.47 4.76
CA GLY A 31 -7.63 -2.35 3.77
C GLY A 31 -8.59 -3.53 3.82
N ASN A 32 -9.16 -3.86 2.67
CA ASN A 32 -10.06 -5.00 2.48
C ASN A 32 -11.32 -4.95 3.37
N ILE A 33 -11.85 -3.74 3.53
CA ILE A 33 -13.06 -3.50 4.34
C ILE A 33 -14.28 -3.74 3.46
N VAL A 34 -15.18 -4.62 3.91
CA VAL A 34 -16.42 -4.95 3.20
C VAL A 34 -17.23 -3.68 2.92
N ASN A 35 -17.80 -3.57 1.71
CA ASN A 35 -18.57 -2.41 1.25
C ASN A 35 -17.78 -1.08 1.20
N ARG A 36 -16.44 -1.12 1.16
CA ARG A 36 -15.59 0.04 0.89
C ARG A 36 -14.86 -0.12 -0.44
N ARG A 37 -14.58 1.02 -1.08
CA ARG A 37 -13.81 1.06 -2.32
C ARG A 37 -12.33 0.81 -2.02
N VAL A 38 -11.68 0.01 -2.86
CA VAL A 38 -10.23 -0.24 -2.79
C VAL A 38 -9.44 1.03 -3.09
N TYR A 39 -9.94 1.84 -4.03
CA TYR A 39 -9.44 3.15 -4.41
C TYR A 39 -10.58 3.96 -5.01
N GLU A 40 -10.47 5.28 -5.00
CA GLU A 40 -11.43 6.14 -5.67
C GLU A 40 -11.14 6.21 -7.18
N ILE A 41 -12.19 6.25 -7.99
CA ILE A 41 -12.06 6.31 -9.45
C ILE A 41 -11.76 7.76 -9.84
N GLY A 42 -10.71 7.96 -10.65
CA GLY A 42 -10.29 9.28 -11.12
C GLY A 42 -9.03 9.24 -11.96
N LYS A 43 -8.58 10.41 -12.43
CA LYS A 43 -7.27 10.55 -13.08
C LYS A 43 -6.18 10.31 -12.02
N PRO A 44 -5.06 9.63 -12.36
CA PRO A 44 -3.96 9.48 -11.40
C PRO A 44 -3.53 10.84 -10.83
N CYS A 45 -3.20 10.83 -9.53
CA CYS A 45 -2.82 12.00 -8.76
C CYS A 45 -3.86 13.13 -8.62
N SER A 46 -5.09 12.99 -9.13
CA SER A 46 -6.10 14.05 -9.02
C SER A 46 -6.64 14.26 -7.60
N ASN A 47 -6.28 13.39 -6.66
CA ASN A 47 -6.77 13.40 -5.28
C ASN A 47 -5.68 12.94 -4.27
N CYS A 48 -4.43 13.38 -4.44
CA CYS A 48 -3.40 13.10 -3.44
C CYS A 48 -3.72 13.83 -2.12
N PRO A 49 -3.57 13.17 -0.95
CA PRO A 49 -3.83 13.79 0.34
C PRO A 49 -2.80 14.88 0.66
N VAL A 50 -3.14 15.78 1.60
CA VAL A 50 -2.26 16.86 2.05
C VAL A 50 -0.92 16.28 2.53
N GLY A 51 0.18 16.88 2.06
CA GLY A 51 1.55 16.43 2.37
C GLY A 51 2.07 15.32 1.45
N PHE A 52 1.27 14.87 0.48
CA PHE A 52 1.68 13.94 -0.55
C PHE A 52 1.63 14.61 -1.92
N PHE A 53 2.55 14.21 -2.79
CA PHE A 53 2.73 14.77 -4.12
C PHE A 53 2.73 13.65 -5.14
N CYS A 54 2.34 13.99 -6.37
CA CYS A 54 2.41 13.06 -7.49
C CYS A 54 3.88 12.80 -7.83
N ASP A 55 4.28 11.53 -7.81
CA ASP A 55 5.59 11.12 -8.31
C ASP A 55 5.56 10.89 -9.84
N SER A 56 6.71 10.55 -10.42
CA SER A 56 6.80 10.22 -11.85
C SER A 56 6.15 8.87 -12.21
N THR A 57 5.79 8.05 -11.22
CA THR A 57 5.12 6.75 -11.40
C THR A 57 3.59 6.84 -11.28
N LEU A 58 3.06 8.06 -11.13
CA LEU A 58 1.64 8.37 -10.96
C LEU A 58 1.05 7.90 -9.61
N LEU A 59 1.89 7.81 -8.58
CA LEU A 59 1.53 7.52 -7.19
C LEU A 59 1.67 8.76 -6.30
N CYS A 60 0.97 8.76 -5.17
CA CYS A 60 1.08 9.83 -4.17
C CYS A 60 2.15 9.47 -3.14
N GLU A 61 3.24 10.24 -3.09
CA GLU A 61 4.37 10.04 -2.17
C GLU A 61 4.51 11.23 -1.20
N ALA A 62 4.80 10.95 0.07
CA ALA A 62 5.11 12.01 1.03
C ALA A 62 6.54 12.49 0.80
N ASN A 63 6.78 13.81 0.86
CA ASN A 63 8.12 14.36 0.65
C ASN A 63 9.03 14.00 1.85
N THR A 64 9.75 12.87 1.77
CA THR A 64 10.69 12.39 2.80
C THR A 64 12.15 12.48 2.35
N ARG A 65 12.50 13.48 1.54
CA ARG A 65 13.91 13.77 1.23
C ARG A 65 14.55 14.49 2.43
N PHE A 66 15.22 13.71 3.28
CA PHE A 66 16.35 14.19 4.08
C PHE A 66 17.65 13.91 3.30
#